data_AF-A0A2P5LYS3-F1
#
_entry.id   AF-A0A2P5LYS3-F1
#
_cell.length_a   1.000
_cell.length_b   1.000
_cell.length_c   1.000
_cell.angle_alpha   90.00
_cell.angle_beta   90.00
_cell.angle_gamma   90.00
#
_symmetry.space_group_name_H-M   'P 1'
#
loop_
_entity.id
_entity.type
_entity.pdbx_description
1 polymer ?
#
loop_
_entity_poly.entity_id
_entity_poly.type
_entity_poly.pdbx_seq_one_letter_code
_entity_poly.pdbx_strand_id
1 'polypeptide(L)'
;MKKSQKKSGLLNLLKAIQGGSKKSPRGGRARPVYPSPSSRPIDNTQTRKAGGRWRDKFNAYLELNRHELFVSLERLVDTPFSSLMTIGVLAAALTLAISFYLVVANLNQLTLGLQSTSQISLFLRDEVQDGHARKLAEKIQLNPDVQQTGMISKAQGMQDFLAYSGFAEAIQALESNPLPIVIQVQPASSATEPRQLEKLLAEFRQYVEVDRVILDMGWAQRLRAL
;
A
#
# COMPACT_ATOMS: atom_id res chain seq x y z
N MET A 1 -60.32 36.55 40.59
CA MET A 1 -61.48 35.63 40.53
C MET A 1 -61.04 34.32 39.88
N LYS A 2 -61.33 33.17 40.52
CA LYS A 2 -61.29 31.75 40.05
C LYS A 2 -60.02 31.28 39.31
N LYS A 3 -59.06 30.54 39.91
CA LYS A 3 -59.11 29.11 40.33
C LYS A 3 -60.01 28.24 39.43
N SER A 4 -59.40 27.47 38.51
CA SER A 4 -59.99 26.22 38.02
C SER A 4 -58.94 25.35 37.30
N GLN A 5 -59.06 24.04 37.51
CA GLN A 5 -58.50 22.96 36.68
C GLN A 5 -56.97 22.74 36.69
N LYS A 6 -56.47 22.00 37.70
CA LYS A 6 -55.52 20.86 37.48
C LYS A 6 -55.14 20.11 38.79
N LYS A 7 -56.10 19.51 39.51
CA LYS A 7 -55.78 18.69 40.69
C LYS A 7 -56.64 17.42 40.88
N SER A 8 -57.17 16.84 39.79
CA SER A 8 -58.03 15.65 39.87
C SER A 8 -57.51 14.41 39.12
N GLY A 9 -56.21 14.36 38.79
CA GLY A 9 -55.61 13.18 38.13
C GLY A 9 -54.85 12.23 39.06
N LEU A 10 -54.37 12.70 40.22
CA LEU A 10 -53.45 11.94 41.07
C LEU A 10 -54.11 11.23 42.26
N LEU A 11 -55.42 11.35 42.45
CA LEU A 11 -56.14 10.68 43.55
C LEU A 11 -56.84 9.38 43.14
N ASN A 12 -56.88 9.04 41.84
CA ASN A 12 -57.48 7.77 41.37
C ASN A 12 -56.47 6.62 41.21
N LEU A 13 -55.16 6.88 41.29
CA LEU A 13 -54.12 5.84 41.14
C LEU A 13 -53.72 5.15 42.46
N LEU A 14 -54.12 5.69 43.62
CA LEU A 14 -53.80 5.12 44.94
C LEU A 14 -54.93 4.27 45.56
N LYS A 15 -56.03 4.04 44.83
CA LYS A 15 -57.16 3.22 45.31
C LYS A 15 -57.27 1.83 44.67
N ALA A 16 -56.29 1.42 43.86
CA ALA A 16 -56.28 0.12 43.18
C ALA A 16 -55.47 -0.98 43.91
N ILE A 17 -54.88 -0.69 45.09
CA ILE A 17 -54.05 -1.65 45.86
C ILE A 17 -54.76 -2.11 47.15
N GLN A 18 -56.09 -2.06 47.21
CA GLN A 18 -56.85 -2.69 48.31
C GLN A 18 -58.17 -3.27 47.82
N GLY A 19 -58.27 -4.60 47.83
CA GLY A 19 -59.55 -5.29 47.88
C GLY A 19 -59.63 -6.55 47.02
N GLY A 20 -59.84 -7.69 47.67
CA GLY A 20 -60.58 -8.79 47.04
C GLY A 20 -59.89 -10.15 46.98
N SER A 21 -59.58 -10.74 48.14
CA SER A 21 -59.36 -12.18 48.25
C SER A 21 -60.66 -12.93 47.94
N LYS A 22 -60.72 -13.62 46.79
CA LYS A 22 -61.77 -14.60 46.47
C LYS A 22 -61.17 -16.00 46.40
N LYS A 23 -61.48 -16.78 47.44
CA LYS A 23 -61.26 -18.23 47.51
C LYS A 23 -62.03 -18.91 46.37
N SER A 24 -61.33 -19.72 45.56
CA SER A 24 -61.96 -20.66 44.61
C SER A 24 -61.97 -22.07 45.20
N PRO A 25 -63.00 -22.90 44.93
CA PRO A 25 -63.17 -24.19 45.59
C PRO A 25 -62.26 -25.28 45.02
N ARG A 26 -61.75 -26.13 45.93
CA ARG A 26 -61.03 -27.37 45.63
C ARG A 26 -61.94 -28.33 44.84
N GLY A 27 -61.58 -28.60 43.59
CA GLY A 27 -62.04 -29.74 42.82
C GLY A 27 -60.83 -30.59 42.42
N GLY A 28 -60.64 -31.72 43.09
CA GLY A 28 -59.59 -32.68 42.76
C GLY A 28 -59.85 -33.32 41.40
N ARG A 29 -59.02 -33.01 40.41
CA ARG A 29 -58.94 -33.78 39.16
C ARG A 29 -57.70 -34.65 39.23
N ALA A 30 -57.89 -35.95 39.00
CA ALA A 30 -56.83 -36.94 38.92
C ALA A 30 -55.75 -36.51 37.94
N ARG A 31 -54.48 -36.67 38.34
CA ARG A 31 -53.33 -36.42 37.47
C ARG A 31 -53.31 -37.49 36.37
N PRO A 32 -53.08 -37.14 35.09
CA PRO A 32 -52.90 -38.14 34.05
C PRO A 32 -51.64 -38.96 34.36
N VAL A 33 -51.78 -40.27 34.45
CA VAL A 33 -50.67 -41.23 34.51
C VAL A 33 -50.11 -41.33 33.10
N TYR A 34 -48.92 -40.77 32.88
CA TYR A 34 -48.20 -40.98 31.63
C TYR A 34 -47.68 -42.41 31.59
N PRO A 35 -47.85 -43.14 30.48
CA PRO A 35 -47.17 -44.43 30.31
C PRO A 35 -45.66 -44.19 30.31
N SER A 36 -44.95 -44.88 31.22
CA SER A 36 -43.50 -44.86 31.26
C SER A 36 -42.94 -45.28 29.89
N PRO A 37 -41.96 -44.55 29.33
CA PRO A 37 -41.38 -44.92 28.05
C PRO A 37 -40.67 -46.26 28.21
N SER A 38 -41.13 -47.27 27.48
CA SER A 38 -40.43 -48.54 27.34
C SER A 38 -39.01 -48.24 26.83
N SER A 39 -38.01 -48.63 27.61
CA SER A 39 -36.60 -48.54 27.27
C SER A 39 -36.31 -49.42 26.05
N ARG A 40 -36.44 -48.85 24.85
CA ARG A 40 -35.83 -49.42 23.65
C ARG A 40 -34.31 -49.37 23.85
N PRO A 41 -33.56 -50.45 23.56
CA PRO A 41 -32.12 -50.39 23.61
C PRO A 41 -31.68 -49.30 22.63
N ILE A 42 -31.00 -48.28 23.15
CA ILE A 42 -30.37 -47.27 22.32
C ILE A 42 -29.21 -47.98 21.64
N ASP A 43 -29.42 -48.32 20.37
CA ASP A 43 -28.37 -48.86 19.51
C ASP A 43 -27.35 -47.75 19.22
N ASN A 44 -26.29 -47.74 20.03
CA ASN A 44 -25.14 -46.82 19.97
C ASN A 44 -24.16 -47.18 18.83
N THR A 45 -24.66 -47.63 17.69
CA THR A 45 -23.79 -48.08 16.58
C THR A 45 -23.59 -47.00 15.49
N GLN A 46 -23.76 -45.74 15.85
CA GLN A 46 -23.48 -44.57 15.00
C GLN A 46 -22.94 -43.45 15.91
N THR A 47 -21.73 -42.90 15.83
CA THR A 47 -20.65 -42.88 14.84
C THR A 47 -19.33 -42.70 15.59
N ARG A 48 -18.71 -43.80 16.03
CA ARG A 48 -17.35 -43.78 16.63
C ARG A 48 -16.26 -43.65 15.56
N LYS A 49 -16.21 -42.52 14.84
CA LYS A 49 -14.99 -42.07 14.12
C LYS A 49 -14.95 -40.53 13.99
N ALA A 50 -15.15 -39.79 15.08
CA ALA A 50 -14.84 -38.35 15.13
C ALA A 50 -13.35 -38.09 15.49
N GLY A 51 -12.46 -38.91 14.96
CA GLY A 51 -11.00 -38.85 15.16
C GLY A 51 -10.24 -38.82 13.84
N GLY A 52 -10.74 -38.09 12.84
CA GLY A 52 -9.99 -37.79 11.63
C GLY A 52 -8.91 -36.75 11.91
N ARG A 53 -7.80 -36.82 11.17
CA ARG A 53 -6.73 -35.81 11.20
C ARG A 53 -7.36 -34.42 11.04
N TRP A 54 -6.73 -33.38 11.58
CA TRP A 54 -7.21 -31.99 11.43
C TRP A 54 -7.53 -31.61 9.96
N ARG A 55 -6.85 -32.27 9.00
CA ARG A 55 -7.11 -32.21 7.56
C ARG A 55 -8.47 -32.76 7.15
N ASP A 56 -8.94 -33.85 7.73
CA ASP A 56 -10.24 -34.46 7.41
C ASP A 56 -11.39 -33.58 7.92
N LYS A 57 -11.19 -32.97 9.10
CA LYS A 57 -12.11 -31.94 9.61
C LYS A 57 -12.11 -30.73 8.70
N PHE A 58 -10.93 -30.23 8.30
CA PHE A 58 -10.81 -29.10 7.38
C PHE A 58 -11.48 -29.38 6.03
N ASN A 59 -11.28 -30.56 5.45
CA ASN A 59 -11.92 -30.97 4.20
C ASN A 59 -13.44 -31.09 4.34
N ALA A 60 -13.94 -31.66 5.44
CA ALA A 60 -15.37 -31.73 5.72
C ALA A 60 -15.99 -30.32 5.91
N TYR A 61 -15.27 -29.41 6.58
CA TYR A 61 -15.67 -27.99 6.65
C TYR A 61 -15.67 -27.36 5.25
N LEU A 62 -14.69 -27.66 4.39
CA LEU A 62 -14.60 -27.11 3.04
C LEU A 62 -15.72 -27.62 2.13
N GLU A 63 -16.08 -28.90 2.24
CA GLU A 63 -17.16 -29.52 1.47
C GLU A 63 -18.53 -28.94 1.85
N LEU A 64 -18.78 -28.75 3.16
CA LEU A 64 -20.01 -28.12 3.63
C LEU A 64 -20.14 -26.68 3.15
N ASN A 65 -19.06 -25.90 3.27
CA ASN A 65 -19.08 -24.50 2.85
C ASN A 65 -19.15 -24.35 1.32
N ARG A 66 -18.56 -25.27 0.54
CA ARG A 66 -18.60 -25.20 -0.93
C ARG A 66 -20.02 -25.22 -1.47
N HIS A 67 -20.87 -26.12 -0.99
CA HIS A 67 -22.24 -26.21 -1.48
C HIS A 67 -23.03 -24.92 -1.18
N GLU A 68 -22.88 -24.38 0.03
CA GLU A 68 -23.55 -23.13 0.42
C GLU A 68 -22.98 -21.89 -0.31
N LEU A 69 -21.68 -21.87 -0.63
CA LEU A 69 -21.05 -20.81 -1.43
C LEU A 69 -21.61 -20.76 -2.85
N PHE A 70 -21.81 -21.90 -3.51
CA PHE A 70 -22.35 -21.90 -4.88
C PHE A 70 -23.83 -21.50 -4.92
N VAL A 71 -24.64 -21.99 -4.00
CA VAL A 71 -26.07 -21.65 -3.91
C VAL A 71 -26.28 -20.16 -3.58
N SER A 72 -25.42 -19.58 -2.75
CA SER A 72 -25.47 -18.14 -2.46
C SER A 72 -24.97 -17.31 -3.65
N LEU A 73 -23.92 -17.75 -4.35
CA LEU A 73 -23.42 -17.09 -5.55
C LEU A 73 -24.43 -17.11 -6.71
N GLU A 74 -25.16 -18.21 -6.88
CA GLU A 74 -26.25 -18.35 -7.85
C GLU A 74 -27.35 -17.30 -7.61
N ARG A 75 -27.73 -17.08 -6.34
CA ARG A 75 -28.71 -16.03 -5.97
C ARG A 75 -28.21 -14.60 -6.25
N LEU A 76 -26.89 -14.36 -6.16
CA LEU A 76 -26.31 -13.08 -6.55
C LEU A 76 -26.41 -12.86 -8.07
N VAL A 77 -26.28 -13.92 -8.87
CA VAL A 77 -26.41 -13.89 -10.33
C VAL A 77 -27.88 -13.73 -10.75
N ASP A 78 -28.82 -14.33 -10.00
CA ASP A 78 -30.27 -14.21 -10.23
C ASP A 78 -30.83 -12.81 -9.91
N THR A 79 -30.11 -11.99 -9.14
CA THR A 79 -30.49 -10.61 -8.78
C THR A 79 -29.47 -9.58 -9.30
N PRO A 80 -29.23 -9.52 -10.63
CA PRO A 80 -28.05 -8.88 -11.20
C PRO A 80 -28.01 -7.37 -10.94
N PHE A 81 -29.15 -6.67 -10.93
CA PHE A 81 -29.18 -5.22 -10.77
C PHE A 81 -28.76 -4.76 -9.37
N SER A 82 -29.29 -5.41 -8.33
CA SER A 82 -28.95 -5.09 -6.93
C SER A 82 -27.53 -5.51 -6.57
N SER A 83 -27.11 -6.70 -7.03
CA SER A 83 -25.76 -7.22 -6.85
C SER A 83 -24.72 -6.33 -7.53
N LEU A 84 -24.95 -5.88 -8.77
CA LEU A 84 -24.02 -4.98 -9.47
C LEU A 84 -23.91 -3.62 -8.81
N MET A 85 -25.01 -3.06 -8.28
CA MET A 85 -24.96 -1.79 -7.55
C MET A 85 -24.07 -1.89 -6.31
N THR A 86 -24.23 -2.95 -5.51
CA THR A 86 -23.43 -3.15 -4.29
C THR A 86 -21.96 -3.47 -4.62
N ILE A 87 -21.70 -4.33 -5.61
CA ILE A 87 -20.35 -4.63 -6.07
C ILE A 87 -19.69 -3.37 -6.65
N GLY A 88 -20.40 -2.56 -7.42
CA GLY A 88 -19.89 -1.31 -7.99
C GLY A 88 -19.51 -0.28 -6.93
N VAL A 89 -20.33 -0.13 -5.88
CA VAL A 89 -20.01 0.75 -4.75
C VAL A 89 -18.78 0.25 -3.98
N LEU A 90 -18.71 -1.06 -3.71
CA LEU A 90 -17.55 -1.67 -3.04
C LEU A 90 -16.29 -1.53 -3.90
N ALA A 91 -16.40 -1.76 -5.21
CA ALA A 91 -15.30 -1.62 -6.15
C ALA A 91 -14.82 -0.17 -6.22
N ALA A 92 -15.72 0.82 -6.25
CA ALA A 92 -15.35 2.23 -6.23
C ALA A 92 -14.63 2.63 -4.93
N ALA A 93 -15.13 2.17 -3.77
CA ALA A 93 -14.52 2.43 -2.46
C ALA A 93 -13.11 1.80 -2.36
N LEU A 94 -12.97 0.54 -2.78
CA LEU A 94 -11.68 -0.16 -2.80
C LEU A 94 -10.72 0.47 -3.79
N THR A 95 -11.19 0.81 -4.99
CA THR A 95 -10.36 1.47 -6.01
C THR A 95 -9.83 2.79 -5.48
N LEU A 96 -10.64 3.59 -4.80
CA LEU A 96 -10.19 4.84 -4.21
C LEU A 96 -9.11 4.60 -3.13
N ALA A 97 -9.33 3.65 -2.22
CA ALA A 97 -8.38 3.32 -1.17
C ALA A 97 -7.04 2.80 -1.74
N ILE A 98 -7.10 1.89 -2.72
CA ILE A 98 -5.92 1.34 -3.40
C ILE A 98 -5.21 2.44 -4.21
N SER A 99 -5.95 3.26 -4.94
CA SER A 99 -5.38 4.35 -5.74
C SER A 99 -4.65 5.36 -4.85
N PHE A 100 -5.26 5.76 -3.73
CA PHE A 100 -4.63 6.64 -2.76
C PHE A 100 -3.35 6.01 -2.18
N TYR A 101 -3.42 4.74 -1.79
CA TYR A 101 -2.25 4.01 -1.30
C TYR A 101 -1.13 3.96 -2.34
N LEU A 102 -1.45 3.65 -3.59
CA LEU A 102 -0.49 3.61 -4.69
C LEU A 102 0.13 4.98 -4.94
N VAL A 103 -0.66 6.06 -4.93
CA VAL A 103 -0.13 7.43 -5.04
C VAL A 103 0.87 7.70 -3.92
N VAL A 104 0.51 7.41 -2.66
CA VAL A 104 1.42 7.60 -1.51
C VAL A 104 2.66 6.72 -1.61
N ALA A 105 2.53 5.46 -2.05
CA ALA A 105 3.65 4.55 -2.21
C ALA A 105 4.63 5.02 -3.30
N ASN A 106 4.10 5.48 -4.44
CA ASN A 106 4.90 6.08 -5.50
C ASN A 106 5.56 7.37 -5.02
N LEU A 107 4.83 8.23 -4.29
CA LEU A 107 5.39 9.43 -3.70
C LEU A 107 6.52 9.10 -2.72
N ASN A 108 6.37 8.08 -1.86
CA ASN A 108 7.41 7.64 -0.92
C ASN A 108 8.67 7.12 -1.62
N GLN A 109 8.53 6.35 -2.70
CA GLN A 109 9.69 5.93 -3.50
C GLN A 109 10.38 7.11 -4.17
N LEU A 110 9.60 8.05 -4.70
CA LEU A 110 10.11 9.32 -5.18
C LEU A 110 10.77 10.12 -4.03
N THR A 111 10.22 10.10 -2.81
CA THR A 111 10.78 10.80 -1.63
C THR A 111 12.03 10.15 -1.05
N LEU A 112 12.19 8.85 -1.18
CA LEU A 112 13.43 8.17 -0.81
C LEU A 112 14.55 8.47 -1.83
N GLY A 113 14.22 8.59 -3.12
CA GLY A 113 15.10 9.17 -4.13
C GLY A 113 15.33 10.69 -3.96
N LEU A 114 14.48 11.39 -3.19
CA LEU A 114 14.62 12.80 -2.83
C LEU A 114 15.55 13.04 -1.63
N GLN A 115 16.12 12.01 -1.01
CA GLN A 115 17.24 12.23 -0.09
C GLN A 115 18.39 12.80 -0.92
N SER A 116 18.55 14.12 -0.78
CA SER A 116 19.36 15.04 -1.59
C SER A 116 20.77 14.55 -1.82
N THR A 117 20.93 13.63 -2.76
CA THR A 117 22.23 13.26 -3.27
C THR A 117 22.57 14.32 -4.30
N SER A 118 23.26 15.37 -3.86
CA SER A 118 23.91 16.29 -4.77
C SER A 118 24.85 15.47 -5.63
N GLN A 119 24.66 15.51 -6.95
CA GLN A 119 25.52 14.78 -7.87
C GLN A 119 26.18 15.77 -8.82
N ILE A 120 27.48 15.66 -9.00
CA ILE A 120 28.23 16.49 -9.93
C ILE A 120 28.49 15.66 -11.18
N SER A 121 28.05 16.16 -12.34
CA SER A 121 28.33 15.55 -13.64
C SER A 121 29.39 16.36 -14.37
N LEU A 122 30.51 15.72 -14.65
CA LEU A 122 31.62 16.26 -15.42
C LEU A 122 31.51 15.74 -16.85
N PHE A 123 31.22 16.62 -17.79
CA PHE A 123 31.24 16.32 -19.21
C PHE A 123 32.63 16.58 -19.74
N LEU A 124 33.26 15.55 -20.27
CA LEU A 124 34.61 15.64 -20.80
C LEU A 124 34.57 16.13 -22.25
N ARG A 125 35.70 16.70 -22.69
CA ARG A 125 35.88 17.08 -24.10
C ARG A 125 35.84 15.84 -24.99
N ASP A 126 35.40 16.02 -26.24
CA ASP A 126 35.26 14.92 -27.19
C ASP A 126 36.57 14.20 -27.54
N GLU A 127 37.69 14.92 -27.43
CA GLU A 127 39.05 14.43 -27.66
C GLU A 127 39.60 13.52 -26.54
N VAL A 128 38.91 13.45 -25.39
CA VAL A 128 39.34 12.61 -24.28
C VAL A 128 38.97 11.15 -24.57
N GLN A 129 39.97 10.28 -24.51
CA GLN A 129 39.80 8.84 -24.64
C GLN A 129 39.41 8.20 -23.30
N ASP A 130 38.71 7.07 -23.36
CA ASP A 130 38.23 6.31 -22.18
C ASP A 130 39.34 6.04 -21.15
N GLY A 131 40.56 5.73 -21.61
CA GLY A 131 41.70 5.49 -20.72
C GLY A 131 42.13 6.73 -19.90
N HIS A 132 42.07 7.92 -20.49
CA HIS A 132 42.35 9.17 -19.78
C HIS A 132 41.21 9.56 -18.85
N ALA A 133 39.97 9.38 -19.31
CA ALA A 133 38.79 9.62 -18.47
C ALA A 133 38.78 8.73 -17.22
N ARG A 134 39.17 7.45 -17.35
CA ARG A 134 39.27 6.53 -16.21
C ARG A 134 40.33 6.97 -15.21
N LYS A 135 41.51 7.40 -15.67
CA LYS A 135 42.55 7.96 -14.80
C LYS A 135 42.09 9.22 -14.09
N LEU A 136 41.33 10.08 -14.77
CA LEU A 136 40.74 11.28 -14.17
C LEU A 136 39.72 10.91 -13.09
N ALA A 137 38.84 9.92 -13.35
CA ALA A 137 37.88 9.43 -12.37
C ALA A 137 38.59 8.87 -11.12
N GLU A 138 39.63 8.05 -11.30
CA GLU A 138 40.46 7.54 -10.21
C GLU A 138 41.15 8.67 -9.42
N LYS A 139 41.64 9.70 -10.10
CA LYS A 139 42.21 10.89 -9.45
C LYS A 139 41.17 11.64 -8.62
N ILE A 140 39.96 11.81 -9.13
CA ILE A 140 38.86 12.50 -8.42
C ILE A 140 38.40 11.67 -7.21
N GLN A 141 38.40 10.35 -7.31
CA GLN A 141 38.03 9.44 -6.21
C GLN A 141 38.96 9.56 -5.00
N LEU A 142 40.19 10.02 -5.18
CA LEU A 142 41.16 10.25 -4.10
C LEU A 142 40.90 11.54 -3.32
N ASN A 143 40.01 12.42 -3.81
CA ASN A 143 39.67 13.65 -3.11
C ASN A 143 38.82 13.32 -1.85
N PRO A 144 39.19 13.81 -0.65
CA PRO A 144 38.43 13.54 0.58
C PRO A 144 36.99 14.08 0.56
N ASP A 145 36.70 15.06 -0.30
CA ASP A 145 35.35 15.63 -0.47
C ASP A 145 34.47 14.81 -1.43
N VAL A 146 34.99 13.68 -1.94
CA VAL A 146 34.31 12.78 -2.88
C VAL A 146 34.06 11.42 -2.22
N GLN A 147 32.80 10.98 -2.22
CA GLN A 147 32.41 9.65 -1.74
C GLN A 147 32.63 8.59 -2.82
N GLN A 148 32.12 8.85 -4.02
CA GLN A 148 32.13 7.88 -5.12
C GLN A 148 32.24 8.58 -6.46
N THR A 149 32.92 7.93 -7.39
CA THR A 149 33.01 8.32 -8.79
C THR A 149 32.52 7.18 -9.68
N GLY A 150 31.82 7.53 -10.75
CA GLY A 150 31.37 6.63 -11.80
C GLY A 150 31.75 7.21 -13.15
N MET A 151 32.21 6.36 -14.07
CA MET A 151 32.50 6.76 -15.44
C MET A 151 31.47 6.11 -16.36
N ILE A 152 30.85 6.93 -17.22
CA ILE A 152 29.98 6.49 -18.30
C ILE A 152 30.71 6.76 -19.60
N SER A 153 31.11 5.70 -20.29
CA SER A 153 31.76 5.79 -21.61
C SER A 153 30.76 6.25 -22.67
N LYS A 154 31.26 6.71 -23.82
CA LYS A 154 30.40 7.11 -24.95
C LYS A 154 29.48 5.97 -25.41
N ALA A 155 29.98 4.73 -25.37
CA ALA A 155 29.23 3.54 -25.77
C ALA A 155 28.16 3.17 -24.74
N GLN A 156 28.49 3.23 -23.45
CA GLN A 156 27.53 2.95 -22.38
C GLN A 156 26.44 4.02 -22.34
N GLY A 157 26.81 5.30 -22.43
CA GLY A 157 25.84 6.39 -22.50
C GLY A 157 24.89 6.27 -23.69
N MET A 158 25.37 5.74 -24.82
CA MET A 158 24.51 5.45 -25.97
C MET A 158 23.49 4.34 -25.67
N GLN A 159 23.93 3.25 -25.04
CA GLN A 159 23.04 2.15 -24.65
C GLN A 159 21.96 2.63 -23.67
N ASP A 160 22.37 3.39 -22.65
CA ASP A 160 21.44 3.97 -21.67
C ASP A 160 20.47 4.93 -22.36
N PHE A 161 20.97 5.81 -23.23
CA PHE A 161 20.12 6.73 -23.97
C PHE A 161 19.08 5.99 -24.83
N LEU A 162 19.48 4.92 -25.54
CA LEU A 162 18.56 4.12 -26.35
C LEU A 162 17.49 3.42 -25.49
N ALA A 163 17.87 2.92 -24.31
CA ALA A 163 16.96 2.22 -23.41
C ALA A 163 15.88 3.14 -22.81
N TYR A 164 16.24 4.38 -22.47
CA TYR A 164 15.35 5.29 -21.74
C TYR A 164 14.62 6.31 -22.62
N SER A 165 15.17 6.67 -23.79
CA SER A 165 14.66 7.81 -24.56
C SER A 165 13.62 7.44 -25.63
N GLY A 166 13.55 6.17 -26.04
CA GLY A 166 12.70 5.74 -27.14
C GLY A 166 13.13 6.25 -28.54
N PHE A 167 14.28 6.91 -28.66
CA PHE A 167 14.80 7.47 -29.93
C PHE A 167 15.61 6.47 -30.77
N ALA A 168 15.34 5.17 -30.65
CA ALA A 168 16.10 4.12 -31.35
C ALA A 168 16.09 4.27 -32.88
N GLU A 169 15.01 4.82 -33.44
CA GLU A 169 14.87 5.06 -34.89
C GLU A 169 15.56 6.36 -35.34
N ALA A 170 15.59 7.40 -34.49
CA ALA A 170 16.21 8.69 -34.81
C ALA A 170 17.75 8.65 -34.74
N ILE A 171 18.31 7.80 -33.88
CA ILE A 171 19.77 7.63 -33.73
C ILE A 171 20.40 6.96 -34.98
N GLN A 172 19.65 6.15 -35.74
CA GLN A 172 20.15 5.51 -36.96
C GLN A 172 20.46 6.52 -38.08
N ALA A 173 19.92 7.74 -38.00
CA ALA A 173 20.23 8.83 -38.92
C ALA A 173 21.51 9.59 -38.54
N LEU A 174 22.14 9.30 -37.40
CA LEU A 174 23.39 9.95 -36.98
C LEU A 174 24.62 9.20 -37.52
N GLU A 175 25.47 9.92 -38.24
CA GLU A 175 26.73 9.38 -38.79
C GLU A 175 27.79 9.09 -37.71
N SER A 176 27.70 9.73 -36.52
CA SER A 176 28.66 9.57 -35.42
C SER A 176 28.03 9.73 -34.04
N ASN A 177 28.64 9.14 -33.01
CA ASN A 177 28.18 9.24 -31.62
C ASN A 177 28.42 10.66 -31.06
N PRO A 178 27.37 11.43 -30.74
CA PRO A 178 27.48 12.80 -30.28
C PRO A 178 27.68 12.91 -28.75
N LEU A 179 27.67 11.77 -28.04
CA LEU A 179 27.72 11.76 -26.58
C LEU A 179 29.17 11.86 -26.09
N PRO A 180 29.49 12.84 -25.23
CA PRO A 180 30.78 12.88 -24.55
C PRO A 180 30.85 11.80 -23.46
N ILE A 181 32.07 11.56 -22.97
CA ILE A 181 32.25 10.77 -21.76
C ILE A 181 31.78 11.61 -20.57
N VAL A 182 31.09 10.97 -19.62
CA VAL A 182 30.61 11.64 -18.40
C VAL A 182 31.22 10.97 -17.18
N ILE A 183 31.82 11.76 -16.30
CA ILE A 183 32.21 11.32 -14.96
C ILE A 183 31.19 11.85 -13.97
N GLN A 184 30.52 10.94 -13.30
CA GLN A 184 29.58 11.20 -12.22
C GLN A 184 30.35 11.18 -10.91
N VAL A 185 30.23 12.25 -10.13
CA VAL A 185 30.91 12.42 -8.85
C VAL A 185 29.86 12.65 -7.77
N GLN A 186 29.87 11.80 -6.77
CA GLN A 186 29.04 11.93 -5.58
C GLN A 186 29.89 12.56 -4.47
N PRO A 187 29.59 13.80 -4.05
CA PRO A 187 30.28 14.46 -2.93
C PRO A 187 30.07 13.67 -1.64
N ALA A 188 31.05 13.73 -0.76
CA ALA A 188 30.94 13.19 0.60
C ALA A 188 29.84 13.93 1.38
N SER A 189 29.22 13.28 2.36
CA SER A 189 28.20 13.91 3.22
C SER A 189 28.73 15.14 3.96
N SER A 190 30.04 15.20 4.20
CA SER A 190 30.76 16.34 4.77
C SER A 190 30.90 17.54 3.81
N ALA A 191 30.70 17.34 2.51
CA ALA A 191 30.86 18.32 1.43
C ALA A 191 29.51 18.72 0.81
N THR A 192 28.44 18.72 1.62
CA THR A 192 27.06 19.05 1.18
C THR A 192 26.75 20.54 1.32
N GLU A 193 27.59 21.30 2.04
CA GLU A 193 27.39 22.74 2.23
C GLU A 193 27.57 23.51 0.92
N PRO A 194 26.71 24.49 0.59
CA PRO A 194 26.76 25.20 -0.69
C PRO A 194 28.14 25.79 -1.03
N ARG A 195 28.85 26.33 -0.03
CA ARG A 195 30.19 26.91 -0.22
C ARG A 195 31.26 25.87 -0.55
N GLN A 196 31.20 24.69 0.09
CA GLN A 196 32.15 23.60 -0.18
C GLN A 196 31.90 23.03 -1.57
N LEU A 197 30.63 22.90 -1.94
CA LEU A 197 30.22 22.42 -3.24
C LEU A 197 30.63 23.38 -4.36
N GLU A 198 30.46 24.70 -4.18
CA GLU A 198 30.96 25.71 -5.12
C GLU A 198 32.49 25.64 -5.29
N LYS A 199 33.23 25.43 -4.19
CA LYS A 199 34.70 25.25 -4.24
C LYS A 199 35.06 24.00 -5.04
N LEU A 200 34.38 22.87 -4.80
CA LEU A 200 34.60 21.62 -5.50
C LEU A 200 34.27 21.75 -7.00
N LEU A 201 33.18 22.44 -7.34
CA LEU A 201 32.85 22.76 -8.74
C LEU A 201 33.93 23.62 -9.40
N ALA A 202 34.44 24.64 -8.70
CA ALA A 202 35.50 25.49 -9.22
C ALA A 202 36.80 24.71 -9.47
N GLU A 203 37.16 23.79 -8.56
CA GLU A 203 38.30 22.88 -8.73
C GLU A 203 38.11 21.98 -9.96
N PHE A 204 36.93 21.37 -10.11
CA PHE A 204 36.68 20.47 -11.23
C PHE A 204 36.65 21.17 -12.59
N ARG A 205 36.28 22.46 -12.63
CA ARG A 205 36.35 23.28 -13.84
C ARG A 205 37.78 23.60 -14.29
N GLN A 206 38.78 23.42 -13.44
CA GLN A 206 40.19 23.67 -13.79
C GLN A 206 40.84 22.49 -14.51
N TYR A 207 40.22 21.32 -14.55
CA TYR A 207 40.74 20.18 -15.30
C TYR A 207 40.64 20.44 -16.81
N VAL A 208 41.75 20.21 -17.52
CA VAL A 208 41.86 20.46 -18.96
C VAL A 208 40.91 19.55 -19.74
N GLU A 209 40.72 18.32 -19.26
CA GLU A 209 39.89 17.28 -19.85
C GLU A 209 38.38 17.58 -19.72
N VAL A 210 38.00 18.49 -18.82
CA VAL A 210 36.60 18.83 -18.53
C VAL A 210 36.16 19.98 -19.44
N ASP A 211 35.03 19.79 -20.11
CA ASP A 211 34.38 20.84 -20.90
C ASP A 211 33.31 21.55 -20.08
N ARG A 212 32.47 20.79 -19.38
CA ARG A 212 31.36 21.34 -18.57
C ARG A 212 31.20 20.61 -17.25
N VAL A 213 30.93 21.37 -16.20
CA VAL A 213 30.58 20.86 -14.87
C VAL A 213 29.15 21.26 -14.54
N ILE A 214 28.28 20.28 -14.36
CA ILE A 214 26.88 20.48 -13.96
C ILE A 214 26.71 19.93 -12.55
N LEU A 215 26.22 20.77 -11.64
CA LEU A 215 25.71 20.31 -10.36
C LEU A 215 24.22 19.96 -10.53
N ASP A 216 23.89 18.69 -10.40
CA ASP A 216 22.49 18.29 -10.27
C ASP A 216 22.10 18.31 -8.80
N MET A 217 21.48 19.41 -8.40
CA MET A 217 20.74 19.44 -7.14
C MET A 217 19.42 18.73 -7.38
N GLY A 218 19.15 17.72 -6.55
CA GLY A 218 17.91 16.94 -6.60
C GLY A 218 16.70 17.84 -6.79
N TRP A 219 15.79 17.45 -7.68
CA TRP A 219 14.60 18.21 -8.06
C TRP A 219 13.76 18.67 -6.84
N ALA A 220 13.84 17.97 -5.69
CA ALA A 220 13.34 18.39 -4.38
C ALA A 220 13.68 19.85 -4.04
N GLN A 221 14.96 20.15 -4.18
CA GLN A 221 15.55 21.39 -3.70
C GLN A 221 15.16 22.53 -4.64
N ARG A 222 14.99 22.22 -5.93
CA ARG A 222 14.43 23.16 -6.91
C ARG A 222 12.97 23.49 -6.62
N LEU A 223 12.16 22.50 -6.23
CA LEU A 223 10.74 22.73 -5.88
C LEU A 223 10.59 23.56 -4.60
N ARG A 224 11.45 23.37 -3.59
CA ARG A 224 11.44 24.17 -2.35
C ARG A 224 11.95 25.61 -2.54
N ALA A 225 12.66 25.87 -3.63
CA ALA A 225 13.21 27.19 -3.95
C ALA A 225 12.24 28.05 -4.80
N LEU A 226 11.13 27.47 -5.27
CA LEU A 226 10.02 28.16 -5.95
C LEU A 226 8.90 28.46 -4.96
#